data_AF-A0AA96FNR2-F1
#
_entry.id   AF-A0AA96FNR2-F1
#
_cell.length_a   1.000
_cell.length_b   1.000
_cell.length_c   1.000
_cell.angle_alpha   90.00
_cell.angle_beta   90.00
_cell.angle_gamma   90.00
#
_symmetry.space_group_name_H-M   'P 1'
#
loop_
_entity.id
_entity.type
_entity.pdbx_description
1 polymer ?
#
loop_
_entity_poly.entity_id
_entity_poly.type
_entity_poly.pdbx_seq_one_letter_code
_entity_poly.pdbx_strand_id
1 'polypeptide(L)'
;MTVPLLVYTGRRGAINRTTWNTKAWKPALAEVGVIPPLPERQPGVKPSRVWEPSREHGFHVLRHTYASVMLEAGESIVSLAKWLGHSDPAFTLRTYTHFMPQAGARGLSAIEAWFTDSAESP
;
A
#
# COMPACT_ATOMS: atom_id res chain seq x y z
N MET A 1 10.02 8.08 24.82
CA MET A 1 9.68 9.23 23.96
C MET A 1 8.25 9.06 23.49
N THR A 2 7.36 10.02 23.74
CA THR A 2 5.99 10.02 23.22
C THR A 2 5.93 10.99 22.03
N VAL A 3 5.30 10.58 20.93
CA VAL A 3 5.12 11.41 19.74
C VAL A 3 3.64 11.80 19.61
N PRO A 4 3.32 13.02 19.14
CA PRO A 4 1.95 13.42 18.89
C PRO A 4 1.36 12.58 17.74
N LEU A 5 0.14 12.10 17.93
CA LEU A 5 -0.59 11.39 16.88
C LEU A 5 -1.22 12.41 15.93
N LEU A 6 -0.87 12.33 14.64
CA LEU A 6 -1.50 13.14 13.59
C LEU A 6 -2.88 12.59 13.21
N VAL A 7 -3.05 11.27 13.26
CA VAL A 7 -4.32 10.59 12.95
C VAL A 7 -4.74 9.77 14.16
N TYR A 8 -5.96 10.00 14.63
CA TYR A 8 -6.49 9.38 15.84
C TYR A 8 -7.99 9.09 15.72
N THR A 9 -8.49 8.25 16.62
CA THR A 9 -9.92 7.92 16.72
C THR A 9 -10.73 9.11 17.26
N GLY A 10 -12.06 9.12 17.14
CA GLY A 10 -12.90 10.19 17.72
C GLY A 10 -12.70 10.44 19.23
N ARG A 11 -12.08 9.50 19.96
CA ARG A 11 -11.68 9.65 21.38
C ARG A 11 -10.22 10.10 21.57
N ARG A 12 -9.56 10.60 20.52
CA ARG A 12 -8.15 11.02 20.48
C ARG A 12 -7.12 9.93 20.85
N GLY A 13 -7.51 8.66 20.80
CA GLY A 13 -6.61 7.52 20.98
C GLY A 13 -6.03 7.00 19.67
N ALA A 14 -4.96 6.20 19.76
CA ALA A 14 -4.33 5.54 18.63
C ALA A 14 -5.31 4.65 17.84
N ILE A 15 -5.16 4.65 16.52
CA ILE A 15 -5.93 3.75 15.65
C ILE A 15 -5.38 2.34 15.78
N ASN A 16 -6.24 1.40 16.16
CA ASN A 16 -5.92 -0.02 16.17
C ASN A 16 -6.30 -0.64 14.82
N ARG A 17 -5.34 -1.35 14.18
CA ARG A 17 -5.55 -1.97 12.86
C ARG A 17 -6.75 -2.92 12.81
N THR A 18 -6.97 -3.72 13.86
CA THR A 18 -8.05 -4.71 13.91
C THR A 18 -9.38 -4.02 14.03
N THR A 19 -9.48 -3.03 14.92
CA THR A 19 -10.69 -2.22 15.07
C THR A 19 -11.03 -1.47 13.80
N TRP A 20 -10.04 -0.85 13.15
CA TRP A 20 -10.24 -0.15 11.88
C TRP A 20 -10.69 -1.10 10.76
N ASN A 21 -10.03 -2.26 10.63
CA ASN A 21 -10.40 -3.28 9.65
C ASN A 21 -11.88 -3.68 9.83
N THR A 22 -12.27 -4.04 11.04
CA THR A 22 -13.62 -4.58 11.31
C THR A 22 -14.71 -3.52 11.26
N LYS A 23 -14.43 -2.27 11.64
CA LYS A 23 -15.46 -1.23 11.83
C LYS A 23 -15.54 -0.18 10.72
N ALA A 24 -14.49 0.02 9.95
CA ALA A 24 -14.45 1.04 8.89
C ALA A 24 -14.15 0.41 7.54
N TRP A 25 -13.07 -0.36 7.45
CA TRP A 25 -12.55 -0.82 6.16
C TRP A 25 -13.40 -1.92 5.52
N LYS A 26 -13.64 -3.03 6.22
CA LYS A 26 -14.43 -4.14 5.68
C LYS A 26 -15.88 -3.74 5.32
N PRO A 27 -16.59 -2.92 6.11
CA PRO A 27 -17.86 -2.35 5.66
C PRO A 27 -17.76 -1.63 4.31
N ALA A 28 -16.77 -0.76 4.14
CA ALA A 28 -16.58 -0.02 2.89
C ALA A 28 -16.26 -0.97 1.72
N LEU A 29 -15.41 -1.98 1.94
CA LEU A 29 -15.10 -3.00 0.93
C LEU A 29 -16.32 -3.81 0.52
N ALA A 30 -17.19 -4.15 1.47
CA ALA A 30 -18.42 -4.88 1.19
C ALA A 30 -19.43 -4.04 0.43
N GLU A 31 -19.53 -2.75 0.76
CA GLU A 31 -20.39 -1.80 0.07
C GLU A 31 -20.03 -1.65 -1.41
N VAL A 32 -18.74 -1.67 -1.74
CA VAL A 32 -18.26 -1.63 -3.14
C VAL A 32 -18.11 -3.01 -3.78
N GLY A 33 -18.52 -4.08 -3.10
CA GLY A 33 -18.52 -5.45 -3.64
C GLY A 33 -17.15 -6.12 -3.76
N VAL A 34 -16.12 -5.62 -3.09
CA VAL A 34 -14.78 -6.25 -3.08
C VAL A 34 -14.75 -7.51 -2.21
N ILE A 35 -15.53 -7.51 -1.11
CA ILE A 35 -15.74 -8.69 -0.26
C ILE A 35 -17.24 -8.92 -0.06
N PRO A 36 -17.68 -10.13 0.31
CA PRO A 36 -19.08 -10.36 0.64
C PRO A 36 -19.53 -9.54 1.85
N PRO A 37 -20.80 -9.09 1.88
CA PRO A 37 -21.37 -8.42 3.04
C PRO A 37 -21.46 -9.39 4.22
N LEU A 38 -21.64 -8.84 5.43
CA LEU A 38 -21.96 -9.67 6.59
C LEU A 38 -23.27 -10.44 6.35
N PRO A 39 -23.41 -11.66 6.92
CA PRO A 39 -24.65 -12.41 6.84
C PRO A 39 -25.84 -11.57 7.30
N GLU A 40 -26.96 -11.74 6.62
CA GLU A 40 -28.19 -11.06 6.97
C GLU A 40 -28.59 -11.37 8.41
N ARG A 41 -29.15 -10.37 9.11
CA ARG A 41 -29.58 -10.55 10.50
C ARG A 41 -30.76 -11.51 10.55
N GLN A 42 -30.57 -12.63 11.23
CA GLN A 42 -31.65 -13.58 11.49
C GLN A 42 -32.40 -13.17 12.78
N PRO A 43 -33.74 -13.18 12.79
CA PRO A 43 -34.53 -12.92 13.99
C PRO A 43 -34.14 -13.87 15.14
N GLY A 44 -33.97 -13.33 16.34
CA GLY A 44 -33.58 -14.10 17.53
C GLY A 44 -32.09 -14.46 17.64
N VAL A 45 -31.28 -14.20 16.60
CA VAL A 45 -29.83 -14.46 16.61
C VAL A 45 -29.07 -13.16 16.86
N LYS A 46 -28.06 -13.19 17.74
CA LYS A 46 -27.18 -12.03 17.94
C LYS A 46 -26.42 -11.72 16.65
N PRO A 47 -26.36 -10.46 16.21
CA PRO A 47 -25.68 -10.11 14.96
C PRO A 47 -24.19 -10.44 15.05
N SER A 48 -23.71 -11.28 14.14
CA SER A 48 -22.29 -11.55 13.96
C SER A 48 -21.61 -10.35 13.28
N ARG A 49 -20.42 -9.98 13.78
CA ARG A 49 -19.49 -9.05 13.09
C ARG A 49 -18.27 -9.79 12.57
N VAL A 50 -18.39 -11.10 12.40
CA VAL A 50 -17.34 -11.93 11.83
C VAL A 50 -17.44 -11.81 10.33
N TRP A 51 -16.51 -11.05 9.77
CA TRP A 51 -16.29 -10.97 8.34
C TRP A 51 -15.57 -12.21 7.84
N GLU A 52 -15.82 -12.58 6.60
CA GLU A 52 -15.03 -13.61 5.93
C GLU A 52 -13.53 -13.28 5.99
N PRO A 53 -12.65 -14.30 6.10
CA PRO A 53 -11.22 -14.10 6.02
C PRO A 53 -10.82 -13.47 4.68
N SER A 54 -10.30 -12.24 4.75
CA SER A 54 -9.95 -11.42 3.58
C SER A 54 -8.64 -10.69 3.87
N ARG A 55 -7.57 -11.45 4.10
CA ARG A 55 -6.31 -10.94 4.68
C ARG A 55 -5.59 -10.02 3.72
N GLU A 56 -5.67 -10.34 2.43
CA GLU A 56 -5.18 -9.56 1.29
C GLU A 56 -5.80 -8.16 1.24
N HIS A 57 -7.03 -8.00 1.75
CA HIS A 57 -7.73 -6.73 1.81
C HIS A 57 -7.63 -6.04 3.19
N GLY A 58 -6.72 -6.45 4.07
CA GLY A 58 -6.53 -5.79 5.37
C GLY A 58 -5.80 -4.45 5.28
N PHE A 59 -5.65 -3.75 6.42
CA PHE A 59 -4.90 -2.48 6.57
C PHE A 59 -3.57 -2.40 5.79
N HIS A 60 -2.84 -3.51 5.65
CA HIS A 60 -1.56 -3.54 4.94
C HIS A 60 -1.67 -3.23 3.44
N VAL A 61 -2.85 -3.37 2.83
CA VAL A 61 -3.05 -3.02 1.43
C VAL A 61 -2.70 -1.56 1.15
N LEU A 62 -2.93 -0.64 2.10
CA LEU A 62 -2.58 0.77 1.96
C LEU A 62 -1.07 0.98 1.79
N ARG A 63 -0.26 0.20 2.51
CA ARG A 63 1.20 0.22 2.39
C ARG A 63 1.63 -0.34 1.04
N HIS A 64 0.97 -1.39 0.57
CA HIS A 64 1.23 -1.95 -0.76
C HIS A 64 0.89 -0.93 -1.85
N THR A 65 -0.30 -0.32 -1.79
CA THR A 65 -0.73 0.71 -2.76
C THR A 65 0.25 1.87 -2.82
N TYR A 66 0.68 2.42 -1.67
CA TYR A 66 1.67 3.50 -1.65
C TYR A 66 2.98 3.08 -2.34
N ALA A 67 3.51 1.90 -2.00
CA ALA A 67 4.75 1.41 -2.58
C ALA A 67 4.63 1.17 -4.10
N SER A 68 3.54 0.57 -4.55
CA SER A 68 3.27 0.34 -5.98
C SER A 68 3.22 1.65 -6.76
N VAL A 69 2.47 2.65 -6.27
CA VAL A 69 2.34 3.96 -6.93
C VAL A 69 3.70 4.67 -7.02
N MET A 70 4.50 4.64 -5.95
CA MET A 70 5.82 5.28 -5.96
C MET A 70 6.78 4.61 -6.94
N LEU A 71 6.77 3.28 -7.02
CA LEU A 71 7.64 2.55 -7.96
C LEU A 71 7.21 2.74 -9.41
N GLU A 72 5.90 2.76 -9.68
CA GLU A 72 5.36 3.08 -11.01
C GLU A 72 5.77 4.49 -11.45
N ALA A 73 5.73 5.46 -10.53
CA ALA A 73 6.22 6.82 -10.75
C ALA A 73 7.75 6.89 -10.98
N GLY A 74 8.49 5.81 -10.74
CA GLY A 74 9.94 5.74 -10.98
C GLY A 74 10.81 6.07 -9.79
N GLU A 75 10.25 6.10 -8.59
CA GLU A 75 11.01 6.34 -7.38
C GLU A 75 12.08 5.26 -7.15
N SER A 76 13.19 5.65 -6.51
CA SER A 76 14.24 4.72 -6.13
C SER A 76 13.77 3.72 -5.09
N ILE A 77 14.10 2.43 -5.31
CA ILE A 77 13.84 1.36 -4.35
C ILE A 77 14.49 1.62 -2.98
N VAL A 78 15.62 2.33 -2.96
CA VAL A 78 16.35 2.68 -1.73
C VAL A 78 15.61 3.76 -0.95
N SER A 79 15.15 4.82 -1.62
CA SER A 79 14.33 5.87 -1.03
C SER A 79 13.05 5.29 -0.44
N LEU A 80 12.37 4.45 -1.24
CA LEU A 80 11.14 3.80 -0.82
C LEU A 80 11.37 2.88 0.38
N ALA A 81 12.41 2.05 0.36
CA ALA A 81 12.76 1.19 1.49
C ALA A 81 12.96 1.99 2.78
N LYS A 82 13.65 3.14 2.69
CA LYS A 82 13.88 4.05 3.82
C LYS A 82 12.57 4.62 4.36
N TRP A 83 11.69 5.13 3.51
CA TRP A 83 10.39 5.67 3.95
C TRP A 83 9.46 4.62 4.54
N LEU A 84 9.51 3.40 3.98
CA LEU A 84 8.79 2.27 4.52
C LEU A 84 9.40 1.78 5.84
N GLY A 85 10.64 2.14 6.16
CA GLY A 85 11.36 1.68 7.35
C GLY A 85 11.86 0.24 7.22
N HIS A 86 12.15 -0.21 6.00
CA HIS A 86 12.82 -1.49 5.77
C HIS A 86 14.32 -1.33 5.97
N SER A 87 14.90 -2.15 6.84
CA SER A 87 16.35 -2.18 7.07
C SER A 87 17.13 -2.75 5.88
N ASP A 88 16.50 -3.63 5.10
CA ASP A 88 17.06 -4.25 3.90
C ASP A 88 16.27 -3.80 2.65
N PRO A 89 16.85 -2.99 1.74
CA PRO A 89 16.22 -2.63 0.47
C PRO A 89 15.88 -3.84 -0.41
N ALA A 90 16.63 -4.93 -0.31
CA ALA A 90 16.35 -6.15 -1.09
C ALA A 90 15.02 -6.80 -0.67
N PHE A 91 14.58 -6.64 0.59
CA PHE A 91 13.23 -7.03 1.01
C PHE A 91 12.15 -6.26 0.26
N THR A 92 12.31 -4.95 0.11
CA THR A 92 11.41 -4.09 -0.66
C THR A 92 11.38 -4.52 -2.12
N LEU A 93 12.56 -4.73 -2.72
CA LEU A 93 12.66 -5.15 -4.11
C LEU A 93 11.92 -6.48 -4.34
N ARG A 94 12.18 -7.51 -3.53
CA ARG A 94 11.50 -8.81 -3.65
C ARG A 94 9.98 -8.71 -3.52
N THR A 95 9.49 -7.78 -2.70
CA THR A 95 8.05 -7.61 -2.46
C THR A 95 7.35 -6.89 -3.60
N TYR A 96 8.03 -5.97 -4.29
CA TYR A 96 7.39 -5.05 -5.25
C TYR A 96 7.93 -5.12 -6.69
N THR A 97 8.82 -6.06 -7.00
CA THR A 97 9.41 -6.24 -8.34
C THR A 97 8.38 -6.33 -9.47
N HIS A 98 7.20 -6.91 -9.21
CA HIS A 98 6.14 -7.03 -10.21
C HIS A 98 5.47 -5.71 -10.61
N PHE A 99 5.64 -4.63 -9.81
CA PHE A 99 5.18 -3.28 -10.16
C PHE A 99 6.21 -2.47 -10.94
N MET A 100 7.31 -3.12 -11.35
CA MET A 100 8.39 -2.52 -12.10
C MET A 100 8.51 -3.10 -13.53
N PRO A 101 7.42 -3.31 -14.30
CA PRO A 101 7.49 -3.97 -15.61
C PRO A 101 8.29 -3.17 -16.65
N GLN A 102 8.45 -1.85 -16.44
CA GLN A 102 9.25 -0.95 -17.28
C GLN A 102 10.53 -0.46 -16.57
N ALA A 103 10.95 -1.11 -15.48
CA ALA A 103 12.19 -0.74 -14.82
C ALA A 103 13.38 -0.98 -15.76
N GLY A 104 14.01 0.11 -16.16
CA GLY A 104 15.09 0.12 -17.14
C GLY A 104 14.80 1.01 -18.34
N ALA A 105 13.53 1.25 -18.71
CA ALA A 105 13.19 2.11 -19.85
C ALA A 105 13.73 3.54 -19.68
N ARG A 106 13.54 4.12 -18.47
CA ARG A 106 14.13 5.42 -18.12
C ARG A 106 15.66 5.42 -18.18
N GLY A 107 16.29 4.32 -17.75
CA GLY A 107 17.75 4.17 -17.79
C GLY A 107 18.27 4.07 -19.22
N LEU A 108 17.55 3.36 -20.09
CA LEU A 108 17.85 3.26 -21.50
C LEU A 108 17.72 4.64 -22.18
N SER A 109 16.62 5.35 -21.95
CA SER A 109 16.43 6.72 -22.48
C SER A 109 17.50 7.69 -21.98
N ALA A 110 17.98 7.55 -20.74
CA ALA A 110 19.06 8.39 -20.22
C ALA A 110 20.40 8.09 -20.92
N ILE A 111 20.71 6.81 -21.18
CA ILE A 111 21.89 6.40 -21.93
C ILE A 111 21.80 6.88 -23.39
N GLU A 112 20.65 6.74 -24.04
CA GLU A 112 20.41 7.20 -25.40
C GLU A 112 20.57 8.73 -25.53
N ALA A 113 20.01 9.49 -24.58
CA ALA A 113 20.19 10.93 -24.52
C ALA A 113 21.67 11.31 -24.35
N TRP A 114 22.41 10.62 -23.49
CA TRP A 114 23.84 10.86 -23.29
C TRP A 114 24.68 10.59 -24.55
N PHE A 115 24.37 9.53 -25.30
CA PHE A 115 25.03 9.25 -26.57
C PHE A 115 24.69 10.28 -27.66
N THR A 116 23.45 10.79 -27.66
CA THR A 116 23.01 11.79 -28.63
C THR A 116 23.63 13.17 -28.36
N ASP A 117 23.72 13.57 -27.09
CA ASP A 117 24.36 14.82 -26.66
C ASP A 117 25.87 14.83 -26.95
N SER A 118 26.53 13.66 -26.80
CA SER A 118 27.96 13.49 -27.13
C SER A 118 28.25 13.55 -28.64
N ALA A 119 27.24 13.30 -29.49
CA ALA A 119 27.39 13.30 -30.95
C ALA A 119 27.18 14.69 -31.60
N GLU A 120 26.60 15.65 -30.87
CA GLU A 120 26.41 17.04 -31.31
C GLU A 120 27.50 18.01 -30.81
N SER A 121 28.51 17.52 -30.09
CA SER A 121 29.68 18.33 -29.72
C SER A 121 30.69 18.42 -30.90
N PRO A 122 30.96 19.62 -31.46
CA PRO A 122 31.83 19.82 -32.63
C PRO A 122 33.33 19.64 -32.36
#